data_AF-A0A2V5XQP1-F1
#
_entry.id   AF-A0A2V5XQP1-F1
#
_cell.length_a   1.000
_cell.length_b   1.000
_cell.length_c   1.000
_cell.angle_alpha   90.00
_cell.angle_beta   90.00
_cell.angle_gamma   90.00
#
_symmetry.space_group_name_H-M   'P 1'
#
loop_
_entity.id
_entity.type
_entity.pdbx_description
1 polymer ?
#
loop_
_entity_poly.entity_id
_entity_poly.type
_entity_poly.pdbx_seq_one_letter_code
_entity_poly.pdbx_strand_id
1 'polypeptide(L)'
;MPIKSDNFMKRILISSVPSVAFTLSLLAATIALSAVAEEKAVEAGFKSLFNGRDLTGWAGRPQHWSVEDGAITGRTTKEHPAEGNNFLIWKGGTVSDFELRCSYKIVPNNDKGFANSGIQYRSKDFGDFVVGGYQADMEAGKTYSGILYEERMDGILAQRGQKTVVKTVEGKTKVEVVGSLGKSEDIQAKIKDKDWNDYVVIATGNHLQHFINGVQTVDVMDERTGGKGAKEGILALQLHQGDPMTVQFKNIRIKTFSGSPSAKSDIDLLQGEWVPIEIVANGDKASQEDLDNIKVKINGNRYSVESNHPNQGTFKIIESDSPKKMDVTGDDGAELPAIYEISGDTFKACYAIKGASRPTEFKSVEGSDHVFAVYKRKSE
;
A
#
# COMPACT_ATOMS: atom_id res chain seq x y z
N MET A 1 -30.35 24.20 63.56
CA MET A 1 -30.04 23.45 64.80
C MET A 1 -31.29 22.69 65.22
N PRO A 2 -31.19 21.48 65.80
CA PRO A 2 -29.98 20.71 66.11
C PRO A 2 -29.88 19.39 65.27
N ILE A 3 -28.68 18.98 64.80
CA ILE A 3 -27.71 17.99 65.38
C ILE A 3 -27.90 16.61 64.70
N LYS A 4 -26.91 15.83 64.22
CA LYS A 4 -25.43 15.83 64.15
C LYS A 4 -25.04 14.69 63.19
N SER A 5 -24.14 14.90 62.21
CA SER A 5 -22.69 14.60 62.19
C SER A 5 -22.27 13.12 62.05
N ASP A 6 -21.47 12.88 61.01
CA ASP A 6 -20.41 11.88 60.80
C ASP A 6 -19.98 11.00 61.99
N ASN A 7 -19.67 9.73 61.71
CA ASN A 7 -18.27 9.26 61.65
C ASN A 7 -18.10 7.73 61.51
N PHE A 8 -17.00 7.39 60.83
CA PHE A 8 -16.02 6.34 61.18
C PHE A 8 -16.10 4.91 60.62
N MET A 9 -15.05 4.58 59.87
CA MET A 9 -14.55 3.23 59.59
C MET A 9 -14.17 2.43 60.86
N LYS A 10 -14.04 1.10 60.65
CA LYS A 10 -13.12 0.11 61.29
C LYS A 10 -13.63 -0.69 62.51
N ARG A 11 -13.89 -1.99 62.28
CA ARG A 11 -13.04 -3.19 62.59
C ARG A 11 -13.89 -4.44 62.94
N ILE A 12 -13.91 -5.47 62.08
CA ILE A 12 -13.27 -6.80 62.21
C ILE A 12 -13.42 -7.49 63.59
N LEU A 13 -14.15 -8.62 63.67
CA LEU A 13 -13.61 -9.99 63.92
C LEU A 13 -14.69 -11.02 64.36
N ILE A 14 -14.68 -12.16 63.65
CA ILE A 14 -14.87 -13.57 64.10
C ILE A 14 -16.30 -14.02 64.50
N SER A 15 -16.89 -14.93 63.72
CA SER A 15 -17.07 -16.33 64.15
C SER A 15 -17.64 -17.26 63.07
N SER A 16 -17.05 -18.46 63.04
CA SER A 16 -17.58 -19.76 62.59
C SER A 16 -18.02 -19.99 61.13
N VAL A 17 -17.20 -20.77 60.42
CA VAL A 17 -17.60 -21.73 59.37
C VAL A 17 -17.93 -23.07 60.08
N PRO A 18 -18.88 -23.89 59.58
CA PRO A 18 -18.46 -25.02 58.75
C PRO A 18 -19.34 -25.28 57.51
N SER A 19 -18.65 -25.44 56.38
CA SER A 19 -18.82 -26.45 55.33
C SER A 19 -20.22 -26.84 54.85
N VAL A 20 -20.60 -26.41 53.64
CA VAL A 20 -21.32 -27.26 52.66
C VAL A 20 -20.88 -26.91 51.23
N ALA A 21 -20.51 -27.96 50.50
CA ALA A 21 -20.45 -28.11 49.04
C ALA A 21 -19.55 -27.17 48.22
N PHE A 22 -18.39 -27.72 47.87
CA PHE A 22 -17.58 -27.34 46.72
C PHE A 22 -18.37 -27.64 45.42
N THR A 23 -19.09 -26.65 44.88
CA THR A 23 -19.39 -26.61 43.45
C THR A 23 -18.27 -25.85 42.76
N LEU A 24 -17.42 -26.60 42.07
CA LEU A 24 -16.35 -26.11 41.22
C LEU A 24 -16.99 -25.39 40.02
N SER A 25 -17.38 -24.13 40.18
CA SER A 25 -17.67 -23.25 39.06
C SER A 25 -16.34 -22.92 38.40
N LEU A 26 -15.97 -23.74 37.42
CA LEU A 26 -14.89 -23.47 36.47
C LEU A 26 -15.28 -22.20 35.71
N LEU A 27 -14.84 -21.04 36.20
CA LEU A 27 -14.84 -19.81 35.42
C LEU A 27 -13.79 -20.03 34.33
N ALA A 28 -14.20 -20.63 33.23
CA ALA A 28 -13.44 -20.64 31.99
C ALA A 28 -13.35 -19.17 31.56
N ALA A 29 -12.29 -18.49 32.00
CA ALA A 29 -11.83 -17.28 31.36
C ALA A 29 -11.50 -17.67 29.91
N THR A 30 -12.46 -17.46 29.01
CA THR A 30 -12.19 -17.39 27.58
C THR A 30 -11.29 -16.18 27.39
N ILE A 31 -9.99 -16.41 27.55
CA ILE A 31 -8.97 -15.58 26.92
C ILE A 31 -9.24 -15.78 25.44
N ALA A 32 -10.03 -14.88 24.85
CA ALA A 32 -10.00 -14.68 23.42
C ALA A 32 -8.56 -14.28 23.12
N LEU A 33 -7.73 -15.25 22.72
CA LEU A 33 -6.52 -14.96 21.98
C LEU A 33 -7.00 -14.26 20.71
N SER A 34 -7.10 -12.94 20.77
CA SER A 34 -6.93 -12.12 19.58
C SER A 34 -5.57 -12.53 19.05
N ALA A 35 -5.57 -13.34 18.00
CA ALA A 35 -4.39 -13.55 17.18
C ALA A 35 -4.05 -12.18 16.61
N VAL A 36 -3.23 -11.42 17.35
CA VAL A 36 -2.49 -10.32 16.78
C VAL A 36 -1.63 -10.98 15.73
N ALA A 37 -2.04 -10.86 14.47
CA ALA A 37 -1.23 -11.28 13.35
C ALA A 37 0.12 -10.60 13.54
N GLU A 38 1.13 -11.39 13.84
CA GLU A 38 2.50 -10.93 13.99
C GLU A 38 2.88 -10.31 12.64
N GLU A 39 2.93 -8.98 12.59
CA GLU A 39 3.32 -8.23 11.41
C GLU A 39 4.78 -8.61 11.14
N LYS A 40 5.00 -9.54 10.21
CA LYS A 40 6.35 -10.02 9.91
C LYS A 40 7.23 -8.81 9.62
N ALA A 41 8.24 -8.61 10.46
CA ALA A 41 9.24 -7.57 10.25
C ALA A 41 9.75 -7.64 8.81
N VAL A 42 9.62 -6.53 8.10
CA VAL A 42 10.08 -6.43 6.71
C VAL A 42 11.58 -6.68 6.69
N GLU A 43 12.04 -7.51 5.74
CA GLU A 43 13.46 -7.85 5.60
C GLU A 43 14.35 -6.61 5.54
N ALA A 44 15.55 -6.68 6.13
CA ALA A 44 16.46 -5.54 6.18
C ALA A 44 16.72 -4.91 4.80
N GLY A 45 16.49 -3.61 4.69
CA GLY A 45 16.63 -2.85 3.44
C GLY A 45 15.41 -2.87 2.52
N PHE A 46 14.34 -3.60 2.87
CA PHE A 46 13.06 -3.53 2.17
C PHE A 46 12.09 -2.57 2.87
N LYS A 47 11.30 -1.87 2.08
CA LYS A 47 10.13 -1.07 2.50
C LYS A 47 8.86 -1.78 2.04
N SER A 48 7.91 -2.00 2.95
CA SER A 48 6.58 -2.50 2.56
C SER A 48 5.85 -1.46 1.72
N LEU A 49 5.20 -1.90 0.65
CA LEU A 49 4.33 -1.08 -0.20
C LEU A 49 2.85 -1.27 0.09
N PHE A 50 2.49 -2.26 0.91
CA PHE A 50 1.11 -2.58 1.25
C PHE A 50 0.97 -2.84 2.75
N ASN A 51 -0.06 -2.25 3.35
CA ASN A 51 -0.26 -2.29 4.80
C ASN A 51 -1.06 -3.51 5.29
N GLY A 52 -1.50 -4.40 4.38
CA GLY A 52 -2.26 -5.60 4.73
C GLY A 52 -3.74 -5.37 5.07
N ARG A 53 -4.25 -4.14 5.03
CA ARG A 53 -5.59 -3.80 5.55
C ARG A 53 -6.45 -3.05 4.54
N ASP A 54 -5.90 -2.09 3.82
CA ASP A 54 -6.62 -1.27 2.86
C ASP A 54 -5.70 -0.79 1.73
N LEU A 55 -6.27 -0.08 0.75
CA LEU A 55 -5.55 0.40 -0.43
C LEU A 55 -4.84 1.75 -0.20
N THR A 56 -4.53 2.12 1.05
CA THR A 56 -3.67 3.27 1.35
C THR A 56 -2.39 3.21 0.51
N GLY A 57 -2.06 4.32 -0.17
CA GLY A 57 -0.88 4.42 -1.03
C GLY A 57 -1.06 3.79 -2.42
N TRP A 58 -2.26 3.34 -2.76
CA TRP A 58 -2.63 2.82 -4.07
C TRP A 58 -3.86 3.54 -4.60
N ALA A 59 -4.00 3.62 -5.92
CA ALA A 59 -5.23 4.10 -6.56
C ALA A 59 -5.58 3.27 -7.79
N GLY A 60 -6.86 2.93 -7.91
CA GLY A 60 -7.43 2.13 -9.00
C GLY A 60 -8.95 2.30 -9.01
N ARG A 61 -9.62 1.58 -9.89
CA ARG A 61 -11.08 1.61 -10.00
C ARG A 61 -11.73 0.93 -8.78
N PRO A 62 -12.53 1.62 -7.95
CA PRO A 62 -13.07 1.05 -6.71
C PRO A 62 -13.95 -0.18 -6.92
N GLN A 63 -14.62 -0.32 -8.06
CA GLN A 63 -15.43 -1.51 -8.35
C GLN A 63 -14.60 -2.79 -8.61
N HIS A 64 -13.30 -2.65 -8.85
CA HIS A 64 -12.42 -3.75 -9.26
C HIS A 64 -11.39 -4.13 -8.20
N TRP A 65 -11.08 -3.22 -7.29
CA TRP A 65 -9.99 -3.37 -6.33
C TRP A 65 -10.48 -3.27 -4.89
N SER A 66 -10.15 -4.27 -4.09
CA SER A 66 -10.46 -4.36 -2.66
C SER A 66 -9.27 -4.95 -1.89
N VAL A 67 -9.43 -5.12 -0.57
CA VAL A 67 -8.55 -5.96 0.25
C VAL A 67 -9.36 -7.09 0.84
N GLU A 68 -8.88 -8.33 0.64
CA GLU A 68 -9.50 -9.55 1.16
C GLU A 68 -8.40 -10.45 1.75
N ASP A 69 -8.62 -10.98 2.94
CA ASP A 69 -7.69 -11.86 3.65
C ASP A 69 -6.25 -11.33 3.73
N GLY A 70 -6.12 -10.01 3.94
CA GLY A 70 -4.84 -9.33 4.01
C GLY A 70 -4.07 -9.28 2.68
N ALA A 71 -4.77 -9.36 1.55
CA ALA A 71 -4.22 -9.24 0.20
C ALA A 71 -4.98 -8.20 -0.63
N ILE A 72 -4.24 -7.39 -1.39
CA ILE A 72 -4.82 -6.59 -2.48
C ILE A 72 -5.49 -7.55 -3.44
N THR A 73 -6.76 -7.34 -3.74
CA THR A 73 -7.57 -8.22 -4.58
C THR A 73 -8.13 -7.45 -5.75
N GLY A 74 -7.72 -7.82 -6.95
CA GLY A 74 -8.29 -7.37 -8.22
C GLY A 74 -9.29 -8.41 -8.71
N ARG A 75 -10.52 -8.01 -9.05
CA ARG A 75 -11.55 -8.93 -9.50
C ARG A 75 -12.40 -8.37 -10.63
N THR A 76 -12.64 -9.19 -11.64
CA THR A 76 -13.68 -8.99 -12.66
C THR A 76 -14.81 -9.99 -12.43
N THR A 77 -16.05 -9.54 -12.62
CA THR A 77 -17.24 -10.42 -12.63
C THR A 77 -18.03 -10.22 -13.91
N LYS A 78 -19.12 -10.97 -14.10
CA LYS A 78 -20.00 -10.76 -15.26
C LYS A 78 -20.71 -9.40 -15.19
N GLU A 79 -21.02 -8.96 -13.97
CA GLU A 79 -21.69 -7.69 -13.66
C GLU A 79 -20.71 -6.51 -13.68
N HIS A 80 -19.44 -6.77 -13.37
CA HIS A 80 -18.37 -5.78 -13.33
C HIS A 80 -17.16 -6.27 -14.15
N PRO A 81 -17.29 -6.36 -15.49
CA PRO A 81 -16.15 -6.69 -16.34
C PRO A 81 -15.12 -5.55 -16.31
N ALA A 82 -13.91 -5.85 -16.77
CA ALA A 82 -12.92 -4.83 -17.09
C ALA A 82 -13.06 -4.44 -18.57
N GLU A 83 -13.54 -3.22 -18.84
CA GLU A 83 -13.67 -2.64 -20.17
C GLU A 83 -12.30 -2.12 -20.68
N GLY A 84 -11.36 -3.04 -20.83
CA GLY A 84 -9.94 -2.77 -21.07
C GLY A 84 -9.07 -3.08 -19.86
N ASN A 85 -7.76 -3.24 -20.09
CA ASN A 85 -6.79 -3.46 -19.02
C ASN A 85 -6.81 -2.24 -18.10
N ASN A 86 -7.04 -2.46 -16.81
CA ASN A 86 -7.00 -1.42 -15.80
C ASN A 86 -6.00 -1.78 -14.71
N PHE A 87 -5.48 -0.77 -14.03
CA PHE A 87 -4.33 -0.95 -13.15
C PHE A 87 -4.55 -0.32 -11.77
N LEU A 88 -4.07 -0.98 -10.73
CA LEU A 88 -3.90 -0.40 -9.41
C LEU A 88 -2.50 0.21 -9.32
N ILE A 89 -2.43 1.54 -9.36
CA ILE A 89 -1.17 2.30 -9.40
C ILE A 89 -0.70 2.63 -8.00
N TRP A 90 0.54 2.29 -7.69
CA TRP A 90 1.18 2.69 -6.43
C TRP A 90 1.50 4.20 -6.46
N LYS A 91 1.14 4.90 -5.39
CA LYS A 91 1.23 6.37 -5.28
C LYS A 91 2.45 6.87 -4.50
N GLY A 92 3.38 5.98 -4.13
CA GLY A 92 4.63 6.36 -3.48
C GLY A 92 5.73 6.88 -4.42
N GLY A 93 5.42 7.04 -5.72
CA GLY A 93 6.29 7.67 -6.70
C GLY A 93 6.77 6.71 -7.79
N THR A 94 7.92 7.03 -8.36
CA THR A 94 8.59 6.25 -9.40
C THR A 94 9.62 5.30 -8.80
N VAL A 95 9.99 4.28 -9.56
CA VAL A 95 11.02 3.29 -9.24
C VAL A 95 12.03 3.24 -10.38
N SER A 96 13.32 3.20 -10.08
CA SER A 96 14.40 2.97 -11.06
C SER A 96 15.13 1.66 -10.79
N ASP A 97 16.24 1.64 -10.05
CA ASP A 97 17.00 0.43 -9.73
C ASP A 97 16.53 -0.16 -8.40
N PHE A 98 15.95 -1.34 -8.48
CA PHE A 98 15.26 -1.95 -7.35
C PHE A 98 15.22 -3.47 -7.42
N GLU A 99 14.91 -4.06 -6.28
CA GLU A 99 14.38 -5.40 -6.12
C GLU A 99 12.98 -5.31 -5.50
N LEU A 100 11.97 -5.75 -6.23
CA LEU A 100 10.59 -5.85 -5.78
C LEU A 100 10.29 -7.31 -5.48
N ARG A 101 9.67 -7.58 -4.34
CA ARG A 101 9.18 -8.91 -3.96
C ARG A 101 7.70 -8.81 -3.63
N CYS A 102 6.93 -9.80 -4.07
CA CYS A 102 5.56 -10.00 -3.62
C CYS A 102 5.19 -11.49 -3.69
N SER A 103 4.08 -11.85 -3.05
CA SER A 103 3.41 -13.12 -3.30
C SER A 103 2.13 -12.83 -4.07
N TYR A 104 1.83 -13.63 -5.09
CA TYR A 104 0.62 -13.52 -5.90
C TYR A 104 -0.15 -14.83 -5.95
N LYS A 105 -1.46 -14.74 -6.18
CA LYS A 105 -2.33 -15.88 -6.52
C LYS A 105 -3.31 -15.41 -7.58
N ILE A 106 -3.50 -16.22 -8.62
CA ILE A 106 -4.44 -15.91 -9.70
C ILE A 106 -5.38 -17.09 -9.91
N VAL A 107 -6.68 -16.80 -9.96
CA VAL A 107 -7.73 -17.79 -10.09
C VAL A 107 -8.66 -17.37 -11.23
N PRO A 108 -8.87 -18.23 -12.25
CA PRO A 108 -9.88 -18.00 -13.26
C PRO A 108 -11.25 -18.29 -12.64
N ASN A 109 -12.17 -17.34 -12.73
CA ASN A 109 -13.55 -17.50 -12.27
C ASN A 109 -14.49 -17.72 -13.47
N ASN A 110 -14.00 -18.46 -14.47
CA ASN A 110 -14.63 -18.66 -15.76
C ASN A 110 -14.39 -20.07 -16.30
N ASP A 111 -15.21 -20.47 -17.28
CA ASP A 111 -15.21 -21.83 -17.84
C ASP A 111 -14.01 -22.13 -18.74
N LYS A 112 -13.26 -21.10 -19.18
CA LYS A 112 -12.05 -21.26 -20.00
C LYS A 112 -10.84 -21.68 -19.17
N GLY A 113 -10.92 -21.53 -17.84
CA GLY A 113 -9.83 -21.86 -16.93
C GLY A 113 -8.59 -21.00 -17.12
N PHE A 114 -8.74 -19.79 -17.69
CA PHE A 114 -7.65 -18.85 -17.98
C PHE A 114 -7.87 -17.49 -17.32
N ALA A 115 -6.80 -16.89 -16.85
CA ALA A 115 -6.74 -15.53 -16.32
C ALA A 115 -5.33 -14.99 -16.52
N ASN A 116 -5.19 -13.68 -16.77
CA ASN A 116 -3.89 -13.03 -16.99
C ASN A 116 -3.79 -11.77 -16.11
N SER A 117 -2.58 -11.46 -15.69
CA SER A 117 -2.26 -10.30 -14.87
C SER A 117 -0.77 -9.99 -15.03
N GLY A 118 -0.33 -8.89 -14.46
CA GLY A 118 1.08 -8.51 -14.46
C GLY A 118 1.42 -7.48 -13.40
N ILE A 119 2.71 -7.35 -13.12
CA ILE A 119 3.26 -6.23 -12.36
C ILE A 119 3.93 -5.30 -13.36
N GLN A 120 3.35 -4.11 -13.53
CA GLN A 120 3.94 -3.02 -14.30
C GLN A 120 5.05 -2.38 -13.47
N TYR A 121 6.21 -2.15 -14.07
CA TYR A 121 7.32 -1.44 -13.44
C TYR A 121 8.03 -0.55 -14.45
N ARG A 122 8.69 0.52 -13.96
CA ARG A 122 9.28 1.59 -14.81
C ARG A 122 8.32 2.04 -15.93
N SER A 123 7.02 2.02 -15.62
CA SER A 123 5.96 2.21 -16.61
C SER A 123 5.50 3.65 -16.65
N LYS A 124 4.66 3.99 -17.63
CA LYS A 124 4.03 5.30 -17.78
C LYS A 124 2.54 5.21 -17.44
N ASP A 125 2.05 6.18 -16.69
CA ASP A 125 0.63 6.43 -16.49
C ASP A 125 0.08 7.16 -17.72
N PHE A 126 -0.97 6.63 -18.35
CA PHE A 126 -1.68 7.25 -19.47
C PHE A 126 -3.00 7.91 -19.03
N GLY A 127 -3.25 7.99 -17.72
CA GLY A 127 -4.51 8.47 -17.16
C GLY A 127 -5.58 7.38 -17.13
N ASP A 128 -6.65 7.64 -16.38
CA ASP A 128 -7.80 6.73 -16.21
C ASP A 128 -7.41 5.27 -15.87
N PHE A 129 -6.36 5.14 -15.06
CA PHE A 129 -5.80 3.85 -14.65
C PHE A 129 -5.39 2.96 -15.83
N VAL A 130 -4.91 3.55 -16.92
CA VAL A 130 -4.28 2.87 -18.06
C VAL A 130 -2.77 3.03 -17.94
N VAL A 131 -2.03 1.92 -17.99
CA VAL A 131 -0.57 1.89 -17.82
C VAL A 131 0.06 1.18 -19.03
N GLY A 132 1.27 1.60 -19.41
CA GLY A 132 2.08 0.92 -20.42
C GLY A 132 3.57 1.00 -20.09
N GLY A 133 4.33 -0.03 -20.42
CA GLY A 133 5.67 -0.23 -19.88
C GLY A 133 6.02 -1.69 -19.66
N TYR A 134 7.18 -1.94 -19.05
CA TYR A 134 7.57 -3.31 -18.69
C TYR A 134 6.56 -3.96 -17.75
N GLN A 135 6.24 -5.20 -18.06
CA GLN A 135 5.32 -6.06 -17.33
C GLN A 135 6.00 -7.39 -16.99
N ALA A 136 5.97 -7.72 -15.71
CA ALA A 136 6.25 -9.04 -15.19
C ALA A 136 4.94 -9.84 -15.13
N ASP A 137 4.72 -10.69 -16.13
CA ASP A 137 3.44 -11.38 -16.36
C ASP A 137 3.23 -12.57 -15.42
N MET A 138 1.97 -12.82 -15.09
CA MET A 138 1.48 -14.00 -14.39
C MET A 138 0.10 -14.40 -14.91
N GLU A 139 -0.20 -15.69 -14.90
CA GLU A 139 -1.46 -16.21 -15.42
C GLU A 139 -1.91 -17.48 -14.70
N ALA A 140 -3.20 -17.78 -14.81
CA ALA A 140 -3.73 -19.12 -14.62
C ALA A 140 -3.67 -19.85 -15.97
N GLY A 141 -2.46 -20.26 -16.35
CA GLY A 141 -2.14 -20.86 -17.65
C GLY A 141 -0.75 -21.50 -17.61
N LYS A 142 -0.18 -21.83 -18.78
CA LYS A 142 1.14 -22.46 -18.90
C LYS A 142 2.12 -21.76 -19.85
N THR A 143 1.77 -20.59 -20.36
CA THR A 143 2.46 -19.86 -21.41
C THR A 143 3.19 -18.63 -20.88
N TYR A 144 2.48 -17.70 -20.23
CA TYR A 144 2.97 -16.33 -20.02
C TYR A 144 3.54 -16.05 -18.62
N SER A 145 3.30 -16.90 -17.61
CA SER A 145 3.84 -16.61 -16.28
C SER A 145 5.37 -16.52 -16.31
N GLY A 146 5.92 -15.39 -15.88
CA GLY A 146 7.36 -15.14 -15.81
C GLY A 146 7.98 -14.52 -17.05
N ILE A 147 7.23 -14.21 -18.12
CA ILE A 147 7.77 -13.48 -19.28
C ILE A 147 8.08 -12.02 -18.93
N LEU A 148 8.81 -11.35 -19.83
CA LEU A 148 8.85 -9.89 -19.89
C LEU A 148 8.03 -9.42 -21.09
N TYR A 149 6.91 -8.78 -20.81
CA TYR A 149 6.05 -8.12 -21.80
C TYR A 149 6.19 -6.60 -21.69
N GLU A 150 5.98 -5.87 -22.77
CA GLU A 150 6.01 -4.40 -22.79
C GLU A 150 4.66 -3.87 -23.24
N GLU A 151 3.81 -3.63 -22.25
CA GLU A 151 2.41 -3.28 -22.42
C GLU A 151 2.23 -1.98 -23.19
N ARG A 152 1.33 -2.01 -24.18
CA ARG A 152 1.06 -0.93 -25.15
C ARG A 152 2.29 -0.45 -25.95
N MET A 153 3.38 -1.23 -25.98
CA MET A 153 4.61 -0.89 -26.71
C MET A 153 5.08 -2.09 -27.57
N ASP A 154 6.31 -2.58 -27.40
CA ASP A 154 6.90 -3.56 -28.32
C ASP A 154 6.50 -5.02 -28.04
N GLY A 155 5.65 -5.27 -27.03
CA GLY A 155 5.14 -6.62 -26.73
C GLY A 155 6.16 -7.51 -26.02
N ILE A 156 6.28 -8.79 -26.38
CA ILE A 156 7.14 -9.73 -25.64
C ILE A 156 8.62 -9.44 -25.90
N LEU A 157 9.35 -9.06 -24.85
CA LEU A 157 10.80 -8.83 -24.88
C LEU A 157 11.63 -10.05 -24.46
N ALA A 158 11.04 -10.97 -23.70
CA ALA A 158 11.62 -12.28 -23.41
C ALA A 158 10.54 -13.30 -23.02
N GLN A 159 10.60 -14.48 -23.63
CA GLN A 159 9.80 -15.63 -23.19
C GLN A 159 10.41 -16.28 -21.94
N ARG A 160 9.62 -17.03 -21.19
CA ARG A 160 10.10 -17.76 -20.01
C ARG A 160 11.21 -18.73 -20.41
N GLY A 161 12.32 -18.68 -19.68
CA GLY A 161 13.53 -19.45 -19.93
C GLY A 161 14.53 -18.77 -20.85
N GLN A 162 14.28 -17.55 -21.33
CA GLN A 162 15.20 -16.86 -22.24
C GLN A 162 16.10 -15.85 -21.53
N LYS A 163 17.31 -15.71 -22.08
CA LYS A 163 18.13 -14.51 -21.91
C LYS A 163 18.08 -13.71 -23.22
N THR A 164 17.75 -12.42 -23.16
CA THR A 164 17.63 -11.58 -24.36
C THR A 164 18.44 -10.28 -24.26
N VAL A 165 18.85 -9.77 -25.41
CA VAL A 165 19.31 -8.39 -25.57
C VAL A 165 18.33 -7.68 -26.50
N VAL A 166 17.78 -6.55 -26.05
CA VAL A 166 16.83 -5.76 -26.82
C VAL A 166 17.55 -4.52 -27.35
N LYS A 167 17.49 -4.30 -28.67
CA LYS A 167 18.23 -3.24 -29.36
C LYS A 167 17.31 -2.42 -30.27
N THR A 168 17.75 -1.20 -30.55
CA THR A 168 17.17 -0.39 -31.63
C THR A 168 17.97 -0.65 -32.91
N VAL A 169 17.35 -1.26 -33.90
CA VAL A 169 17.93 -1.49 -35.23
C VAL A 169 17.03 -0.81 -36.25
N GLU A 170 17.57 0.16 -36.99
CA GLU A 170 16.82 0.94 -37.99
C GLU A 170 15.53 1.57 -37.42
N GLY A 171 15.60 2.08 -36.18
CA GLY A 171 14.48 2.70 -35.46
C GLY A 171 13.45 1.70 -34.89
N LYS A 172 13.59 0.41 -35.18
CA LYS A 172 12.70 -0.65 -34.71
C LYS A 172 13.31 -1.43 -33.55
N THR A 173 12.44 -2.01 -32.73
CA THR A 173 12.86 -2.88 -31.64
C THR A 173 13.21 -4.25 -32.19
N LYS A 174 14.41 -4.73 -31.84
CA LYS A 174 14.90 -6.06 -32.18
C LYS A 174 15.25 -6.80 -30.89
N VAL A 175 14.61 -7.95 -30.67
CA VAL A 175 14.89 -8.86 -29.55
C VAL A 175 15.83 -9.96 -30.04
N GLU A 176 17.00 -10.09 -29.43
CA GLU A 176 17.98 -11.13 -29.73
C GLU A 176 18.04 -12.11 -28.55
N VAL A 177 17.69 -13.39 -28.77
CA VAL A 177 17.87 -14.43 -27.73
C VAL A 177 19.34 -14.81 -27.70
N VAL A 178 20.00 -14.51 -26.58
CA VAL A 178 21.46 -14.70 -26.40
C VAL A 178 21.80 -15.85 -25.45
N GLY A 179 20.78 -16.47 -24.83
CA GLY A 179 20.98 -17.60 -23.95
C GLY A 179 19.67 -18.18 -23.42
N SER A 180 19.81 -19.22 -22.59
CA SER A 180 18.70 -19.90 -21.94
C SER A 180 18.95 -20.04 -20.44
N LEU A 181 17.86 -19.98 -19.67
CA LEU A 181 17.77 -20.26 -18.24
C LEU A 181 17.21 -21.67 -17.96
N GLY A 182 16.92 -22.45 -19.02
CA GLY A 182 16.23 -23.73 -18.95
C GLY A 182 15.05 -23.80 -19.92
N LYS A 183 14.43 -24.98 -20.02
CA LYS A 183 13.22 -25.17 -20.82
C LYS A 183 12.03 -24.50 -20.14
N SER A 184 11.13 -23.94 -20.94
CA SER A 184 9.95 -23.23 -20.44
C SER A 184 9.07 -24.13 -19.58
N GLU A 185 8.94 -25.40 -19.94
CA GLU A 185 8.13 -26.40 -19.23
C GLU A 185 8.71 -26.75 -17.86
N ASP A 186 10.03 -26.85 -17.75
CA ASP A 186 10.72 -27.15 -16.48
C ASP A 186 10.56 -26.00 -15.48
N ILE A 187 10.58 -24.76 -15.97
CA ILE A 187 10.33 -23.57 -15.16
C ILE A 187 8.84 -23.46 -14.80
N GLN A 188 7.93 -23.71 -15.75
CA GLN A 188 6.48 -23.74 -15.51
C GLN A 188 6.09 -24.74 -14.43
N ALA A 189 6.76 -25.89 -14.37
CA ALA A 189 6.51 -26.92 -13.36
C ALA A 189 6.79 -26.45 -11.92
N LYS A 190 7.45 -25.29 -11.75
CA LYS A 190 7.71 -24.66 -10.44
C LYS A 190 6.64 -23.66 -10.04
N ILE A 191 5.74 -23.29 -10.96
CA ILE A 191 4.67 -22.32 -10.73
C ILE A 191 3.42 -23.10 -10.30
N LYS A 192 2.90 -22.78 -9.13
CA LYS A 192 1.74 -23.46 -8.54
C LYS A 192 0.46 -22.93 -9.18
N ASP A 193 -0.32 -23.83 -9.77
CA ASP A 193 -1.61 -23.48 -10.36
C ASP A 193 -2.60 -23.05 -9.27
N LYS A 194 -3.21 -21.87 -9.44
CA LYS A 194 -4.27 -21.32 -8.56
C LYS A 194 -3.90 -21.19 -7.08
N ASP A 195 -2.61 -21.20 -6.76
CA ASP A 195 -2.09 -21.08 -5.40
C ASP A 195 -1.06 -19.94 -5.30
N TRP A 196 -0.59 -19.66 -4.08
CA TRP A 196 0.37 -18.62 -3.80
C TRP A 196 1.76 -18.95 -4.36
N ASN A 197 2.27 -18.02 -5.16
CA ASN A 197 3.60 -18.01 -5.75
C ASN A 197 4.35 -16.74 -5.31
N ASP A 198 5.64 -16.85 -5.07
CA ASP A 198 6.50 -15.69 -4.81
C ASP A 198 7.07 -15.17 -6.13
N TYR A 199 6.98 -13.86 -6.37
CA TYR A 199 7.53 -13.19 -7.54
C TYR A 199 8.59 -12.18 -7.10
N VAL A 200 9.74 -12.19 -7.78
CA VAL A 200 10.79 -11.19 -7.65
C VAL A 200 11.04 -10.51 -8.99
N VAL A 201 11.09 -9.18 -8.99
CA VAL A 201 11.54 -8.36 -10.13
C VAL A 201 12.79 -7.61 -9.69
N ILE A 202 13.89 -7.79 -10.40
CA ILE A 202 15.12 -7.04 -10.20
C ILE A 202 15.36 -6.21 -11.46
N ALA A 203 15.51 -4.90 -11.29
CA ALA A 203 15.82 -4.00 -12.37
C ALA A 203 17.02 -3.13 -11.95
N THR A 204 18.11 -3.17 -12.69
CA THR A 204 19.33 -2.40 -12.39
C THR A 204 19.91 -1.85 -13.70
N GLY A 205 19.95 -0.52 -13.86
CA GLY A 205 20.36 0.11 -15.12
C GLY A 205 19.50 -0.36 -16.30
N ASN A 206 20.09 -1.05 -17.27
CA ASN A 206 19.40 -1.71 -18.40
C ASN A 206 19.11 -3.20 -18.19
N HIS A 207 19.46 -3.78 -17.05
CA HIS A 207 19.29 -5.21 -16.80
C HIS A 207 17.98 -5.48 -16.04
N LEU A 208 17.13 -6.33 -16.61
CA LEU A 208 15.80 -6.67 -16.10
C LEU A 208 15.70 -8.18 -15.90
N GLN A 209 15.32 -8.61 -14.70
CA GLN A 209 15.28 -10.03 -14.33
C GLN A 209 14.01 -10.33 -13.54
N HIS A 210 13.38 -11.47 -13.84
CA HIS A 210 12.21 -11.97 -13.12
C HIS A 210 12.51 -13.33 -12.51
N PHE A 211 11.89 -13.62 -11.35
CA PHE A 211 11.97 -14.91 -10.69
C PHE A 211 10.60 -15.28 -10.14
N ILE A 212 10.22 -16.55 -10.25
CA ILE A 212 9.02 -17.10 -9.62
C ILE A 212 9.44 -18.31 -8.78
N ASN A 213 9.03 -18.33 -7.51
CA ASN A 213 9.38 -19.37 -6.53
C ASN A 213 10.88 -19.68 -6.47
N GLY A 214 11.72 -18.64 -6.55
CA GLY A 214 13.17 -18.74 -6.52
C GLY A 214 13.85 -19.16 -7.83
N VAL A 215 13.08 -19.43 -8.90
CA VAL A 215 13.61 -19.80 -10.21
C VAL A 215 13.58 -18.61 -11.15
N GLN A 216 14.72 -18.28 -11.76
CA GLN A 216 14.81 -17.18 -12.72
C GLN A 216 14.03 -17.52 -13.99
N THR A 217 13.13 -16.63 -14.42
CA THR A 217 12.26 -16.84 -15.57
C THR A 217 12.72 -16.06 -16.80
N VAL A 218 13.30 -14.87 -16.64
CA VAL A 218 13.94 -14.10 -17.73
C VAL A 218 15.20 -13.37 -17.25
N ASP A 219 16.08 -13.06 -18.21
CA ASP A 219 17.26 -12.22 -18.04
C ASP A 219 17.42 -11.32 -19.27
N VAL A 220 17.16 -10.02 -19.14
CA VAL A 220 17.03 -9.11 -20.29
C VAL A 220 17.97 -7.92 -20.15
N MET A 221 18.78 -7.68 -21.17
CA MET A 221 19.56 -6.46 -21.32
C MET A 221 18.90 -5.52 -22.34
N ASP A 222 18.36 -4.39 -21.89
CA ASP A 222 17.71 -3.42 -22.77
C ASP A 222 18.66 -2.28 -23.19
N GLU A 223 19.26 -2.45 -24.36
CA GLU A 223 20.19 -1.53 -25.00
C GLU A 223 19.48 -0.57 -25.98
N ARG A 224 18.15 -0.53 -26.00
CA ARG A 224 17.41 0.38 -26.89
C ARG A 224 17.73 1.83 -26.56
N THR A 225 18.10 2.58 -27.60
CA THR A 225 18.38 4.01 -27.53
C THR A 225 17.11 4.85 -27.77
N GLY A 226 17.22 6.18 -27.62
CA GLY A 226 16.11 7.10 -27.91
C GLY A 226 14.99 7.09 -26.88
N GLY A 227 15.29 6.69 -25.63
CA GLY A 227 14.32 6.68 -24.52
C GLY A 227 13.33 5.51 -24.54
N LYS A 228 13.51 4.51 -25.42
CA LYS A 228 12.70 3.29 -25.44
C LYS A 228 12.98 2.38 -24.25
N GLY A 229 14.26 2.20 -23.88
CA GLY A 229 14.64 1.43 -22.71
C GLY A 229 14.40 2.20 -21.40
N ALA A 230 13.21 2.08 -20.81
CA ALA A 230 12.83 2.80 -19.60
C ALA A 230 13.80 2.52 -18.43
N LYS A 231 14.25 3.58 -17.76
CA LYS A 231 15.13 3.54 -16.58
C LYS A 231 14.39 3.82 -15.28
N GLU A 232 13.24 4.46 -15.37
CA GLU A 232 12.43 4.91 -14.26
C GLU A 232 10.98 4.97 -14.71
N GLY A 233 10.05 4.80 -13.77
CA GLY A 233 8.63 5.03 -14.00
C GLY A 233 7.80 4.48 -12.84
N ILE A 234 6.49 4.42 -13.00
CA ILE A 234 5.58 3.98 -11.93
C ILE A 234 5.62 2.46 -11.73
N LEU A 235 5.08 2.04 -10.60
CA LEU A 235 4.74 0.65 -10.28
C LEU A 235 3.20 0.51 -10.29
N ALA A 236 2.68 -0.54 -10.92
CA ALA A 236 1.24 -0.83 -10.90
C ALA A 236 0.94 -2.35 -10.99
N LEU A 237 -0.24 -2.75 -10.54
CA LEU A 237 -0.74 -4.13 -10.65
C LEU A 237 -1.85 -4.15 -11.70
N GLN A 238 -1.75 -5.04 -12.67
CA GLN A 238 -2.75 -5.17 -13.73
C GLN A 238 -3.96 -5.99 -13.25
N LEU A 239 -5.16 -5.56 -13.64
CA LEU A 239 -6.33 -6.42 -13.78
C LEU A 239 -6.67 -6.47 -15.27
N HIS A 240 -6.44 -7.63 -15.88
CA HIS A 240 -6.58 -7.80 -17.31
C HIS A 240 -8.05 -7.75 -17.73
N GLN A 241 -8.30 -7.26 -18.94
CA GLN A 241 -9.63 -7.28 -19.55
C GLN A 241 -10.11 -8.72 -19.80
N GLY A 242 -11.43 -8.90 -19.84
CA GLY A 242 -12.04 -10.15 -20.30
C GLY A 242 -12.80 -10.88 -19.22
N ASP A 243 -12.75 -12.22 -19.28
CA ASP A 243 -13.61 -13.09 -18.48
C ASP A 243 -13.37 -12.92 -16.97
N PRO A 244 -14.37 -13.27 -16.14
CA PRO A 244 -14.25 -13.17 -14.69
C PRO A 244 -12.99 -13.87 -14.17
N MET A 245 -12.23 -13.14 -13.35
CA MET A 245 -11.01 -13.61 -12.72
C MET A 245 -10.78 -12.90 -11.40
N THR A 246 -9.95 -13.52 -10.56
CA THR A 246 -9.44 -12.92 -9.33
C THR A 246 -7.92 -13.01 -9.36
N VAL A 247 -7.24 -11.89 -9.10
CA VAL A 247 -5.82 -11.86 -8.79
C VAL A 247 -5.62 -11.24 -7.41
N GLN A 248 -4.75 -11.83 -6.60
CA GLN A 248 -4.44 -11.37 -5.26
C GLN A 248 -2.93 -11.16 -5.10
N PHE A 249 -2.55 -10.11 -4.38
CA PHE A 249 -1.16 -9.76 -4.09
C PHE A 249 -0.99 -9.46 -2.60
N LYS A 250 0.07 -9.98 -1.99
CA LYS A 250 0.46 -9.65 -0.61
C LYS A 250 1.97 -9.65 -0.44
N ASN A 251 2.44 -9.22 0.73
CA ASN A 251 3.87 -9.09 1.04
C ASN A 251 4.64 -8.24 0.01
N ILE A 252 3.99 -7.22 -0.56
CA ILE A 252 4.57 -6.36 -1.60
C ILE A 252 5.59 -5.45 -0.92
N ARG A 253 6.86 -5.59 -1.27
CA ARG A 253 7.97 -4.86 -0.66
C ARG A 253 9.06 -4.58 -1.66
N ILE A 254 9.73 -3.45 -1.52
CA ILE A 254 10.77 -2.99 -2.44
C ILE A 254 12.04 -2.62 -1.70
N LYS A 255 13.18 -2.95 -2.28
CA LYS A 255 14.51 -2.47 -1.90
C LYS A 255 15.08 -1.70 -3.06
N THR A 256 15.45 -0.44 -2.85
CA THR A 256 16.07 0.41 -3.89
C THR A 256 17.59 0.32 -3.81
N PHE A 257 18.27 0.35 -4.95
CA PHE A 257 19.73 0.36 -5.02
C PHE A 257 20.28 1.79 -5.10
N SER A 258 21.51 2.00 -4.59
CA SER A 258 22.19 3.29 -4.50
C SER A 258 22.20 4.04 -5.84
N GLY A 259 21.80 5.31 -5.84
CA GLY A 259 21.73 6.13 -7.07
C GLY A 259 20.37 6.11 -7.78
N SER A 260 19.40 5.35 -7.27
CA SER A 260 18.00 5.40 -7.72
C SER A 260 17.23 6.56 -7.08
N PRO A 261 16.30 7.23 -7.77
CA PRO A 261 15.16 7.85 -7.10
C PRO A 261 14.55 6.85 -6.12
N SER A 262 14.71 7.13 -4.83
CA SER A 262 14.04 6.37 -3.78
C SER A 262 12.53 6.59 -3.89
N ALA A 263 11.75 5.60 -3.45
CA ALA A 263 10.36 5.84 -3.06
C ALA A 263 10.29 7.17 -2.28
N LYS A 264 9.42 8.11 -2.71
CA LYS A 264 9.33 9.42 -2.06
C LYS A 264 9.16 9.21 -0.55
N SER A 265 9.96 9.92 0.24
CA SER A 265 9.75 9.91 1.69
C SER A 265 8.37 10.47 1.99
N ASP A 266 7.82 10.17 3.16
CA ASP A 266 6.53 10.76 3.54
C ASP A 266 6.61 12.28 3.63
N ILE A 267 7.78 12.84 3.97
CA ILE A 267 8.06 14.28 3.85
C ILE A 267 7.86 14.72 2.39
N ASP A 268 8.51 14.06 1.43
CA ASP A 268 8.40 14.40 0.00
C ASP A 268 6.96 14.28 -0.53
N LEU A 269 6.20 13.31 -0.02
CA LEU A 269 4.79 13.14 -0.38
C LEU A 269 3.92 14.27 0.18
N LEU A 270 4.20 14.76 1.39
CA LEU A 270 3.43 15.81 2.06
C LEU A 270 3.67 17.21 1.49
N GLN A 271 4.73 17.44 0.72
CA GLN A 271 5.07 18.77 0.19
C GLN A 271 3.93 19.37 -0.65
N GLY A 272 3.72 20.69 -0.57
CA GLY A 272 2.77 21.42 -1.43
C GLY A 272 1.59 22.06 -0.68
N GLU A 273 0.60 22.50 -1.45
CA GLU A 273 -0.63 23.11 -0.92
C GLU A 273 -1.77 22.08 -0.82
N TRP A 274 -2.50 22.13 0.28
CA TRP A 274 -3.59 21.24 0.63
C TRP A 274 -4.80 22.05 1.09
N VAL A 275 -5.99 21.57 0.75
CA VAL A 275 -7.27 22.12 1.20
C VAL A 275 -8.04 21.02 1.94
N PRO A 276 -8.65 21.29 3.11
CA PRO A 276 -9.46 20.29 3.77
C PRO A 276 -10.77 20.10 3.01
N ILE A 277 -11.17 18.84 2.81
CA ILE A 277 -12.48 18.47 2.27
C ILE A 277 -13.40 17.88 3.36
N GLU A 278 -12.84 17.60 4.53
CA GLU A 278 -13.58 17.21 5.72
C GLU A 278 -12.78 17.54 6.97
N ILE A 279 -13.44 18.12 7.97
CA ILE A 279 -12.90 18.28 9.33
C ILE A 279 -14.01 17.86 10.30
N VAL A 280 -13.67 17.02 11.27
CA VAL A 280 -14.51 16.65 12.42
C VAL A 280 -13.71 16.92 13.69
N ALA A 281 -14.14 17.89 14.48
CA ALA A 281 -13.49 18.30 15.72
C ALA A 281 -14.36 17.92 16.91
N ASN A 282 -13.85 17.03 17.76
CA ASN A 282 -14.57 16.50 18.92
C ASN A 282 -16.02 16.04 18.59
N GLY A 283 -16.19 15.36 17.46
CA GLY A 283 -17.50 14.91 16.96
C GLY A 283 -18.29 15.91 16.11
N ASP A 284 -17.93 17.21 16.15
CA ASP A 284 -18.60 18.25 15.38
C ASP A 284 -17.98 18.41 13.99
N LYS A 285 -18.80 18.30 12.94
CA LYS A 285 -18.35 18.43 11.55
C LYS A 285 -18.31 19.91 11.13
N ALA A 286 -17.19 20.33 10.55
CA ALA A 286 -17.02 21.68 10.03
C ALA A 286 -17.96 21.96 8.85
N SER A 287 -18.39 23.23 8.70
CA SER A 287 -19.21 23.67 7.57
C SER A 287 -18.37 23.81 6.30
N GLN A 288 -19.00 23.77 5.11
CA GLN A 288 -18.29 23.99 3.86
C GLN A 288 -17.62 25.37 3.80
N GLU A 289 -18.27 26.39 4.36
CA GLU A 289 -17.71 27.75 4.45
C GLU A 289 -16.43 27.78 5.29
N ASP A 290 -16.38 27.03 6.39
CA ASP A 290 -15.16 26.91 7.19
C ASP A 290 -14.04 26.20 6.41
N LEU A 291 -14.38 25.14 5.67
CA LEU A 291 -13.41 24.38 4.87
C LEU A 291 -12.80 25.22 3.75
N ASP A 292 -13.62 25.99 3.03
CA ASP A 292 -13.20 26.83 1.90
C ASP A 292 -12.23 27.94 2.32
N ASN A 293 -12.28 28.35 3.59
CA ASN A 293 -11.41 29.37 4.17
C ASN A 293 -10.07 28.82 4.69
N ILE A 294 -9.83 27.51 4.62
CA ILE A 294 -8.62 26.88 5.14
C ILE A 294 -7.70 26.44 4.00
N LYS A 295 -6.41 26.82 4.07
CA LYS A 295 -5.34 26.27 3.23
C LYS A 295 -4.16 25.87 4.09
N VAL A 296 -3.62 24.68 3.83
CA VAL A 296 -2.41 24.18 4.51
C VAL A 296 -1.28 24.10 3.49
N LYS A 297 -0.13 24.69 3.81
CA LYS A 297 1.09 24.59 3.00
C LYS A 297 2.14 23.81 3.76
N ILE A 298 2.79 22.88 3.10
CA ILE A 298 3.87 22.08 3.68
C ILE A 298 5.14 22.26 2.83
N ASN A 299 6.23 22.64 3.50
CA ASN A 299 7.56 22.77 2.91
C ASN A 299 8.61 22.19 3.86
N GLY A 300 9.32 21.15 3.43
CA GLY A 300 10.14 20.30 4.27
C GLY A 300 9.33 19.74 5.43
N ASN A 301 9.78 20.01 6.64
CA ASN A 301 9.11 19.64 7.90
C ASN A 301 8.31 20.80 8.51
N ARG A 302 8.06 21.88 7.76
CA ARG A 302 7.27 23.03 8.21
C ARG A 302 5.89 23.01 7.59
N TYR A 303 4.90 23.44 8.37
CA TYR A 303 3.56 23.69 7.88
C TYR A 303 3.15 25.14 8.17
N SER A 304 2.25 25.68 7.34
CA SER A 304 1.46 26.87 7.65
C SER A 304 0.00 26.64 7.29
N VAL A 305 -0.89 27.23 8.07
CA VAL A 305 -2.34 27.20 7.92
C VAL A 305 -2.82 28.63 7.73
N GLU A 306 -3.33 28.91 6.55
CA GLU A 306 -4.10 30.12 6.27
C GLU A 306 -5.55 29.83 6.64
N SER A 307 -6.11 30.58 7.58
CA SER A 307 -7.52 30.52 7.99
C SER A 307 -7.90 31.78 8.78
N ASN A 308 -9.12 31.83 9.33
CA ASN A 308 -9.53 32.85 10.32
C ASN A 308 -8.68 32.80 11.61
N HIS A 309 -8.05 31.65 11.89
CA HIS A 309 -7.14 31.43 13.00
C HIS A 309 -5.81 30.86 12.45
N PRO A 310 -4.97 31.70 11.84
CA PRO A 310 -3.75 31.22 11.19
C PRO A 310 -2.81 30.60 12.23
N ASN A 311 -2.15 29.51 11.84
CA ASN A 311 -1.16 28.82 12.65
C ASN A 311 -0.04 28.32 11.75
N GLN A 312 1.16 28.15 12.29
CA GLN A 312 2.28 27.54 11.60
C GLN A 312 3.13 26.78 12.60
N GLY A 313 4.02 25.95 12.09
CA GLY A 313 4.90 25.18 12.96
C GLY A 313 5.72 24.16 12.21
N THR A 314 6.10 23.11 12.90
CA THR A 314 6.86 21.99 12.37
C THR A 314 6.16 20.67 12.63
N PHE A 315 6.59 19.62 11.96
CA PHE A 315 6.19 18.27 12.30
C PHE A 315 7.38 17.31 12.20
N LYS A 316 7.30 16.21 12.93
CA LYS A 316 8.26 15.11 12.89
C LYS A 316 7.51 13.82 12.57
N ILE A 317 7.92 13.15 11.50
CA ILE A 317 7.45 11.80 11.21
C ILE A 317 8.13 10.84 12.18
N ILE A 318 7.32 9.98 12.79
CA ILE A 318 7.77 8.91 13.67
C ILE A 318 7.69 7.64 12.83
N GLU A 319 8.84 6.99 12.59
CA GLU A 319 8.88 5.69 11.90
C GLU A 319 8.00 4.70 12.65
N SER A 320 6.88 4.30 12.04
CA SER A 320 5.94 3.36 12.63
C SER A 320 5.18 2.56 11.58
N ASP A 321 4.79 1.35 11.97
CA ASP A 321 3.75 0.58 11.29
C ASP A 321 2.38 1.29 11.38
N SER A 322 1.43 0.78 10.60
CA SER A 322 0.16 1.45 10.31
C SER A 322 -0.80 1.47 11.52
N PRO A 323 -1.47 2.60 11.83
CA PRO A 323 -1.44 3.87 11.13
C PRO A 323 -0.14 4.66 11.40
N LYS A 324 0.36 5.35 10.37
CA LYS A 324 1.61 6.12 10.47
C LYS A 324 1.46 7.25 11.49
N LYS A 325 2.54 7.62 12.17
CA LYS A 325 2.51 8.58 13.28
C LYS A 325 3.36 9.81 12.97
N MET A 326 2.87 10.98 13.36
CA MET A 326 3.66 12.22 13.36
C MET A 326 3.41 13.03 14.63
N ASP A 327 4.39 13.81 15.05
CA ASP A 327 4.20 14.85 16.06
C ASP A 327 4.19 16.20 15.37
N VAL A 328 3.14 16.98 15.61
CA VAL A 328 3.02 18.34 15.10
C VAL A 328 3.30 19.30 16.25
N THR A 329 4.14 20.29 16.00
CA THR A 329 4.51 21.32 16.98
C THR A 329 4.15 22.68 16.42
N GLY A 330 3.17 23.35 17.03
CA GLY A 330 2.83 24.73 16.70
C GLY A 330 3.91 25.72 17.17
N ASP A 331 3.95 26.90 16.56
CA ASP A 331 4.84 27.99 16.99
C ASP A 331 4.52 28.51 18.40
N ASP A 332 3.32 28.22 18.91
CA ASP A 332 2.91 28.44 20.30
C ASP A 332 3.49 27.40 21.28
N GLY A 333 4.22 26.40 20.77
CA GLY A 333 4.77 25.29 21.54
C GLY A 333 3.77 24.17 21.81
N ALA A 334 2.55 24.23 21.27
CA ALA A 334 1.60 23.14 21.40
C ALA A 334 2.08 21.90 20.65
N GLU A 335 2.17 20.76 21.35
CA GLU A 335 2.47 19.47 20.75
C GLU A 335 1.17 18.70 20.51
N LEU A 336 0.96 18.29 19.27
CA LEU A 336 -0.21 17.58 18.79
C LEU A 336 0.22 16.21 18.24
N PRO A 337 0.23 15.16 19.08
CA PRO A 337 0.44 13.79 18.61
C PRO A 337 -0.64 13.40 17.60
N ALA A 338 -0.24 12.93 16.43
CA ALA A 338 -1.17 12.59 15.36
C ALA A 338 -0.89 11.23 14.72
N ILE A 339 -1.91 10.67 14.10
CA ILE A 339 -1.76 9.65 13.07
C ILE A 339 -2.07 10.24 11.70
N TYR A 340 -1.50 9.67 10.66
CA TYR A 340 -1.72 10.15 9.31
C TYR A 340 -1.65 9.08 8.23
N GLU A 341 -2.21 9.42 7.09
CA GLU A 341 -2.22 8.61 5.88
C GLU A 341 -2.00 9.56 4.69
N ILE A 342 -1.18 9.17 3.72
CA ILE A 342 -1.04 9.92 2.46
C ILE A 342 -1.07 8.96 1.28
N SER A 343 -1.96 9.26 0.33
CA SER A 343 -2.15 8.51 -0.91
C SER A 343 -2.42 9.46 -2.07
N GLY A 344 -1.42 9.66 -2.93
CA GLY A 344 -1.49 10.57 -4.06
C GLY A 344 -1.81 12.01 -3.64
N ASP A 345 -3.01 12.46 -3.99
CA ASP A 345 -3.51 13.81 -3.70
C ASP A 345 -4.44 13.86 -2.49
N THR A 346 -4.46 12.82 -1.68
CA THR A 346 -5.26 12.77 -0.45
C THR A 346 -4.35 12.55 0.74
N PHE A 347 -4.50 13.40 1.75
CA PHE A 347 -3.80 13.35 3.03
C PHE A 347 -4.85 13.31 4.14
N LYS A 348 -4.81 12.31 5.02
CA LYS A 348 -5.66 12.24 6.21
C LYS A 348 -4.80 12.41 7.44
N ALA A 349 -5.33 13.09 8.45
CA ALA A 349 -4.70 13.17 9.75
C ALA A 349 -5.75 13.17 10.86
N CYS A 350 -5.40 12.55 11.99
CA CYS A 350 -6.16 12.69 13.23
C CYS A 350 -5.22 13.18 14.32
N TYR A 351 -5.50 14.36 14.86
CA TYR A 351 -4.67 15.07 15.82
C TYR A 351 -5.26 14.92 17.22
N ALA A 352 -4.43 14.61 18.21
CA ALA A 352 -4.80 14.77 19.61
C ALA A 352 -4.63 16.23 20.05
N ILE A 353 -5.69 16.82 20.57
CA ILE A 353 -5.70 18.19 21.11
C ILE A 353 -5.91 18.13 22.63
N LYS A 354 -5.68 19.26 23.32
CA LYS A 354 -5.90 19.42 24.77
C LYS A 354 -5.24 18.33 25.65
N GLY A 355 -4.11 17.77 25.21
CA GLY A 355 -3.38 16.74 25.94
C GLY A 355 -4.00 15.34 25.87
N ALA A 356 -4.95 15.11 24.97
CA ALA A 356 -5.48 13.77 24.70
C ALA A 356 -4.38 12.81 24.25
N SER A 357 -4.62 11.51 24.43
CA SER A 357 -3.73 10.48 23.89
C SER A 357 -3.77 10.47 22.36
N ARG A 358 -2.64 10.13 21.73
CA ARG A 358 -2.55 9.96 20.27
C ARG A 358 -3.70 9.07 19.75
N PRO A 359 -4.40 9.47 18.68
CA PRO A 359 -5.47 8.66 18.13
C PRO A 359 -4.94 7.32 17.60
N THR A 360 -5.78 6.29 17.63
CA THR A 360 -5.48 4.97 17.05
C THR A 360 -6.27 4.70 15.76
N GLU A 361 -7.22 5.58 15.43
CA GLU A 361 -8.11 5.48 14.27
C GLU A 361 -8.37 6.86 13.65
N PHE A 362 -8.70 6.90 12.36
CA PHE A 362 -9.02 8.12 11.61
C PHE A 362 -10.46 8.56 11.89
N LYS A 363 -10.73 8.92 13.14
CA LYS A 363 -12.05 9.34 13.61
C LYS A 363 -11.91 10.34 14.75
N SER A 364 -12.86 11.26 14.83
CA SER A 364 -13.09 12.12 15.99
C SER A 364 -14.54 11.96 16.44
N VAL A 365 -14.75 11.77 17.74
CA VAL A 365 -16.08 11.59 18.35
C VAL A 365 -16.25 12.57 19.51
N GLU A 366 -17.49 12.76 19.94
CA GLU A 366 -17.79 13.61 21.08
C GLU A 366 -16.99 13.19 22.31
N GLY A 367 -16.27 14.16 22.90
CA GLY A 367 -15.44 13.96 24.09
C GLY A 367 -14.08 13.31 23.83
N SER A 368 -13.70 13.04 22.57
CA SER A 368 -12.39 12.43 22.27
C SER A 368 -11.23 13.42 22.35
N ASP A 369 -11.50 14.73 22.30
CA ASP A 369 -10.49 15.78 22.13
C ASP A 369 -9.53 15.45 20.97
N HIS A 370 -10.10 14.97 19.85
CA HIS A 370 -9.40 14.74 18.61
C HIS A 370 -9.96 15.63 17.49
N VAL A 371 -9.11 15.95 16.52
CA VAL A 371 -9.52 16.58 15.26
C VAL A 371 -9.15 15.64 14.14
N PHE A 372 -10.14 15.10 13.45
CA PHE A 372 -9.95 14.32 12.22
C PHE A 372 -10.12 15.23 11.01
N ALA A 373 -9.19 15.16 10.08
CA ALA A 373 -9.23 15.93 8.84
C ALA A 373 -8.83 15.09 7.63
N VAL A 374 -9.52 15.33 6.52
CA VAL A 374 -9.17 14.84 5.18
C VAL A 374 -8.86 16.04 4.32
N TYR A 375 -7.68 16.01 3.69
CA TYR A 375 -7.18 17.04 2.81
C TYR A 375 -7.05 16.52 1.39
N LYS A 376 -7.29 17.41 0.42
CA LYS A 376 -7.00 17.22 -0.98
C LYS A 376 -5.86 18.16 -1.39
N ARG A 377 -4.90 17.65 -2.16
CA ARG A 377 -3.86 18.48 -2.76
C ARG A 377 -4.52 19.47 -3.72
N LYS A 378 -4.16 20.74 -3.61
CA LYS A 378 -4.61 21.76 -4.54
C LYS A 378 -3.91 21.52 -5.88
N SER A 379 -4.69 21.33 -6.95
CA SER A 379 -4.15 21.30 -8.31
C SER A 379 -3.56 22.67 -8.66
N GLU A 380 -2.37 22.68 -9.26
CA GLU A 380 -1.73 23.91 -9.76
C GLU A 380 -2.61 24.67 -10.75
#